data_AF-A0A353F5M3-F1
#
_entry.id   AF-A0A353F5M3-F1
#
_cell.length_a   1.000
_cell.length_b   1.000
_cell.length_c   1.000
_cell.angle_alpha   90.00
_cell.angle_beta   90.00
_cell.angle_gamma   90.00
#
_symmetry.space_group_name_H-M   'P 1'
#
loop_
_entity.id
_entity.type
_entity.pdbx_description
1 polymer ?
#
loop_
_entity_poly.entity_id
_entity_poly.type
_entity_poly.pdbx_seq_one_letter_code
_entity_poly.pdbx_strand_id
1 'polypeptide(L)'
;MSLLRRLFPRLQAIFVCWLLLFESSYATAVPVMPSRVLVSDPISEKGVELLNAHPDITADFKVGLSPEELLSIIGEYDALIVRSQTKVTPEIFAAATKLKAVGRAGVGVDNINRDAANSHGVIVMNTPTGNTISTAEHAFT
;
A
#
# COMPACT_ATOMS: atom_id res chain seq x y z
N MET A 1 32.38 -2.37 -24.41
CA MET A 1 31.33 -2.00 -25.40
C MET A 1 30.52 -3.24 -25.72
N SER A 2 29.20 -3.08 -25.90
CA SER A 2 28.19 -4.10 -26.26
C SER A 2 27.98 -5.26 -25.28
N LEU A 3 26.91 -5.19 -24.45
CA LEU A 3 25.75 -6.11 -24.51
C LEU A 3 24.76 -6.01 -23.31
N LEU A 4 24.89 -5.06 -22.38
CA LEU A 4 23.98 -4.93 -21.22
C LEU A 4 23.25 -3.57 -21.17
N ARG A 5 22.66 -3.15 -22.29
CA ARG A 5 21.79 -1.97 -22.36
C ARG A 5 20.45 -2.20 -23.08
N ARG A 6 20.05 -3.47 -23.24
CA ARG A 6 18.78 -3.83 -23.89
C ARG A 6 18.12 -4.97 -23.14
N LEU A 7 17.43 -4.64 -22.07
CA LEU A 7 16.21 -5.25 -21.55
C LEU A 7 15.90 -4.51 -20.24
N PHE A 8 14.63 -4.43 -19.85
CA PHE A 8 14.06 -3.61 -18.77
C PHE A 8 13.57 -2.22 -19.20
N PRO A 9 12.34 -2.12 -19.77
CA PRO A 9 11.57 -0.91 -19.62
C PRO A 9 11.09 -0.80 -18.15
N ARG A 10 11.19 0.43 -17.66
CA ARG A 10 11.00 0.88 -16.28
C ARG A 10 9.52 0.83 -15.85
N LEU A 11 9.31 0.97 -14.54
CA LEU A 11 8.04 1.10 -13.79
C LEU A 11 7.36 -0.19 -13.30
N GLN A 12 8.06 -0.92 -12.44
CA GLN A 12 7.43 -1.58 -11.27
C GLN A 12 8.35 -1.58 -10.04
N ALA A 13 9.49 -0.91 -10.14
CA ALA A 13 10.52 -0.95 -9.11
C ALA A 13 10.29 0.09 -8.02
N ILE A 14 9.50 1.17 -8.16
CA ILE A 14 9.51 2.23 -7.14
C ILE A 14 8.79 1.80 -5.84
N PHE A 15 7.73 0.98 -5.93
CA PHE A 15 7.03 0.50 -4.73
C PHE A 15 7.83 -0.57 -3.97
N VAL A 16 8.56 -1.42 -4.70
CA VAL A 16 9.44 -2.47 -4.14
C VAL A 16 10.78 -1.91 -3.70
N CYS A 17 11.37 -1.01 -4.49
CA CYS A 17 12.65 -0.38 -4.22
C CYS A 17 12.54 0.62 -3.07
N TRP A 18 11.36 1.16 -2.76
CA TRP A 18 11.19 1.95 -1.54
C TRP A 18 11.00 1.07 -0.30
N LEU A 19 10.33 -0.10 -0.40
CA LEU A 19 10.33 -1.11 0.68
C LEU A 19 11.77 -1.57 1.02
N LEU A 20 12.62 -1.70 0.00
CA LEU A 20 14.05 -2.06 0.13
C LEU A 20 14.98 -0.88 0.46
N LEU A 21 14.65 0.37 0.10
CA LEU A 21 15.46 1.56 0.44
C LEU A 21 15.10 2.15 1.80
N PHE A 22 13.95 1.80 2.38
CA PHE A 22 13.61 2.10 3.77
C PHE A 22 14.49 1.33 4.76
N GLU A 23 15.12 0.22 4.36
CA GLU A 23 16.14 -0.48 5.14
C GLU A 23 17.45 0.32 5.29
N SER A 24 17.77 1.25 4.38
CA SER A 24 19.13 1.80 4.32
C SER A 24 19.36 3.05 5.17
N SER A 25 18.32 3.72 5.70
CA SER A 25 18.54 4.97 6.46
C SER A 25 17.84 5.04 7.82
N TYR A 26 17.11 4.00 8.24
CA TYR A 26 16.50 3.88 9.57
C TYR A 26 16.96 2.61 10.30
N ALA A 27 18.25 2.27 10.17
CA ALA A 27 18.85 1.07 10.74
C ALA A 27 19.01 1.08 12.28
N THR A 28 18.37 2.00 13.01
CA THR A 28 18.40 1.98 14.48
C THR A 28 17.04 2.38 15.07
N ALA A 29 16.35 1.38 15.63
CA ALA A 29 15.30 1.49 16.64
C ALA A 29 13.82 1.49 16.23
N VAL A 30 13.42 0.73 15.21
CA VAL A 30 12.06 0.15 15.20
C VAL A 30 12.20 -1.37 15.21
N PRO A 31 11.79 -2.09 16.27
CA PRO A 31 11.72 -3.54 16.23
C PRO A 31 10.70 -3.90 15.14
N VAL A 32 11.19 -4.44 14.02
CA VAL A 32 10.36 -4.99 12.94
C VAL A 32 9.72 -6.28 13.46
N MET A 33 8.64 -6.12 14.21
CA MET A 33 7.67 -7.18 14.43
C MET A 33 6.95 -7.47 13.11
N PRO A 34 6.48 -8.72 12.89
CA PRO A 34 5.79 -9.06 11.66
C PRO A 34 4.60 -8.11 11.46
N SER A 35 4.68 -7.29 10.42
CA SER A 35 3.67 -6.28 10.14
C SER A 35 2.49 -6.96 9.46
N ARG A 36 1.33 -6.95 10.12
CA ARG A 36 0.10 -7.51 9.54
C ARG A 36 -0.50 -6.49 8.59
N VAL A 37 -0.65 -6.87 7.33
CA VAL A 37 -1.14 -6.00 6.26
C VAL A 37 -2.48 -6.52 5.78
N LEU A 38 -3.52 -5.70 5.84
CA LEU A 38 -4.82 -5.99 5.25
C LEU A 38 -4.90 -5.42 3.85
N VAL A 39 -5.25 -6.24 2.87
CA VAL A 39 -5.55 -5.80 1.50
C VAL A 39 -7.05 -5.92 1.27
N SER A 40 -7.77 -4.80 1.26
CA SER A 40 -9.23 -4.77 1.20
C SER A 40 -9.80 -4.63 -0.21
N ASP A 41 -8.95 -4.26 -1.18
CA ASP A 41 -9.32 -4.04 -2.57
C ASP A 41 -8.45 -4.90 -3.51
N PRO A 42 -8.93 -5.25 -4.72
CA PRO A 42 -8.18 -6.10 -5.63
C PRO A 42 -6.93 -5.39 -6.15
N ILE A 43 -5.76 -6.00 -5.90
CA ILE A 43 -4.45 -5.56 -6.40
C ILE A 43 -3.93 -6.52 -7.49
N SER A 44 -2.94 -6.09 -8.28
CA SER A 44 -2.31 -6.95 -9.29
C SER A 44 -1.59 -8.15 -8.65
N GLU A 45 -1.56 -9.30 -9.33
CA GLU A 45 -0.84 -10.52 -8.90
C GLU A 45 0.61 -10.23 -8.49
N LYS A 46 1.32 -9.40 -9.26
CA LYS A 46 2.68 -8.97 -8.92
C LYS A 46 2.77 -8.26 -7.56
N GLY A 47 1.75 -7.49 -7.18
CA GLY A 47 1.68 -6.85 -5.86
C GLY A 47 1.48 -7.87 -4.73
N VAL A 48 0.70 -8.93 -4.99
CA VAL A 48 0.51 -10.06 -4.08
C VAL A 48 1.83 -10.81 -3.88
N GLU A 49 2.54 -11.13 -4.97
CA GLU A 49 3.84 -11.79 -4.93
C GLU A 49 4.86 -11.01 -4.11
N LEU A 50 4.92 -9.68 -4.29
CA LEU A 50 5.86 -8.82 -3.57
C LEU A 50 5.58 -8.75 -2.07
N LEU A 51 4.30 -8.70 -1.68
CA LEU A 51 3.91 -8.71 -0.27
C LEU A 51 4.22 -10.06 0.38
N ASN A 52 3.94 -11.17 -0.32
CA ASN A 52 4.21 -12.52 0.17
C ASN A 52 5.71 -12.88 0.17
N ALA A 53 6.51 -12.25 -0.68
CA ALA A 53 7.96 -12.48 -0.74
C ALA A 53 8.71 -11.81 0.41
N HIS A 54 8.09 -10.89 1.15
CA HIS A 54 8.75 -10.17 2.23
C HIS A 54 8.66 -10.98 3.54
N PRO A 55 9.78 -11.36 4.17
CA PRO A 55 9.80 -12.28 5.31
C PRO A 55 9.11 -11.74 6.57
N ASP A 56 9.05 -10.41 6.70
CA ASP A 56 8.49 -9.71 7.87
C ASP A 56 7.06 -9.20 7.66
N ILE A 57 6.41 -9.54 6.54
CA ILE A 57 5.05 -9.09 6.22
C ILE A 57 4.12 -10.28 6.14
N THR A 58 3.01 -10.21 6.89
CA THR A 58 1.89 -11.15 6.76
C THR A 58 0.73 -10.41 6.10
N ALA A 59 0.50 -10.68 4.82
CA ALA A 59 -0.57 -10.04 4.05
C ALA A 59 -1.85 -10.89 4.03
N ASP A 60 -2.94 -10.33 4.57
CA ASP A 60 -4.28 -10.90 4.51
C ASP A 60 -5.08 -10.24 3.37
N PHE A 61 -5.43 -11.01 2.36
CA PHE A 61 -6.20 -10.54 1.20
C PHE A 61 -7.70 -10.79 1.42
N LYS A 62 -8.43 -9.75 1.82
CA LYS A 62 -9.87 -9.81 2.09
C LYS A 62 -10.58 -8.76 1.25
N VAL A 63 -10.83 -9.11 0.00
CA VAL A 63 -11.44 -8.18 -0.97
C VAL A 63 -12.95 -8.08 -0.75
N GLY A 64 -13.48 -6.86 -0.83
CA GLY A 64 -14.94 -6.63 -0.83
C GLY A 64 -15.59 -6.67 0.56
N LEU A 65 -14.80 -6.40 1.61
CA LEU A 65 -15.33 -6.25 2.97
C LEU A 65 -16.34 -5.11 3.03
N SER A 66 -17.45 -5.35 3.72
CA SER A 66 -18.34 -4.26 4.13
C SER A 66 -17.63 -3.33 5.13
N PRO A 67 -18.07 -2.07 5.26
CA PRO A 67 -17.50 -1.15 6.25
C PRO A 67 -17.55 -1.71 7.69
N GLU A 68 -18.60 -2.46 8.03
CA GLU A 68 -18.78 -3.08 9.36
C GLU A 68 -17.79 -4.22 9.61
N GLU A 69 -17.56 -5.06 8.61
CA GLU A 69 -16.55 -6.12 8.69
C GLU A 69 -15.14 -5.53 8.77
N LEU A 70 -14.86 -4.49 7.98
CA LEU A 70 -13.58 -3.78 8.03
C LEU A 70 -13.33 -3.19 9.43
N LEU A 71 -14.32 -2.49 9.99
CA LEU A 71 -14.26 -1.95 11.35
C LEU A 71 -13.98 -3.02 12.41
N SER A 72 -14.55 -4.22 12.25
CA SER A 72 -14.41 -5.32 13.21
C SER A 72 -13.01 -5.94 13.21
N ILE A 73 -12.30 -5.89 12.08
CA ILE A 73 -10.99 -6.56 11.94
C ILE A 73 -9.82 -5.59 11.93
N ILE A 74 -10.00 -4.31 11.60
CA ILE A 74 -8.91 -3.37 11.32
C ILE A 74 -7.97 -3.15 12.51
N GLY A 75 -8.47 -3.29 13.74
CA GLY A 75 -7.66 -3.16 14.97
C GLY A 75 -6.52 -4.17 15.08
N GLU A 76 -6.53 -5.25 14.31
CA GLU A 76 -5.48 -6.28 14.32
C GLU A 76 -4.35 -6.05 13.29
N TYR A 77 -4.43 -4.99 12.49
CA TYR A 77 -3.50 -4.75 11.38
C TYR A 77 -2.63 -3.52 11.61
N ASP A 78 -1.36 -3.63 11.19
CA ASP A 78 -0.39 -2.53 11.19
C ASP A 78 -0.52 -1.66 9.94
N ALA A 79 -0.97 -2.22 8.82
CA ALA A 79 -1.18 -1.47 7.59
C ALA A 79 -2.44 -1.91 6.83
N LEU A 80 -3.01 -0.96 6.09
CA LEU A 80 -4.17 -1.16 5.23
C LEU A 80 -3.85 -0.75 3.80
N ILE A 81 -4.11 -1.64 2.84
CA ILE A 81 -3.99 -1.37 1.40
C ILE A 81 -5.38 -1.33 0.79
N VAL A 82 -5.70 -0.17 0.20
CA VAL A 82 -6.98 0.10 -0.47
C VAL A 82 -6.76 0.58 -1.91
N ARG A 83 -7.83 0.61 -2.69
CA ARG A 83 -7.94 1.30 -3.98
C ARG A 83 -9.07 2.31 -3.90
N SER A 84 -9.94 2.38 -4.90
CA SER A 84 -11.04 3.33 -4.97
C SER A 84 -12.35 2.82 -4.38
N GLN A 85 -12.45 1.52 -4.04
CA GLN A 85 -13.72 0.92 -3.59
C GLN A 85 -13.90 1.11 -2.09
N THR A 86 -12.87 0.74 -1.32
CA THR A 86 -12.89 0.90 0.13
C THR A 86 -12.81 2.39 0.52
N LYS A 87 -13.76 2.87 1.33
CA LYS A 87 -13.71 4.20 1.94
C LYS A 87 -13.11 4.10 3.34
N VAL A 88 -12.05 4.83 3.61
CA VAL A 88 -11.38 4.89 4.91
C VAL A 88 -11.89 6.10 5.66
N THR A 89 -12.93 5.87 6.47
CA THR A 89 -13.66 6.89 7.24
C THR A 89 -13.03 7.10 8.62
N PRO A 90 -13.39 8.18 9.35
CA PRO A 90 -12.89 8.42 10.70
C PRO A 90 -13.13 7.26 11.68
N GLU A 91 -14.26 6.55 11.55
CA GLU A 91 -14.59 5.41 12.40
C GLU A 91 -13.57 4.28 12.24
N ILE A 92 -13.06 4.09 11.02
CA ILE A 92 -12.03 3.08 10.74
C ILE A 92 -10.75 3.43 11.49
N PHE A 93 -10.33 4.69 11.45
CA PHE A 93 -9.14 5.13 12.21
C PHE A 93 -9.35 5.03 13.72
N ALA A 94 -10.55 5.27 14.22
CA ALA A 94 -10.87 5.12 15.64
C ALA A 94 -10.85 3.65 16.11
N ALA A 95 -11.27 2.71 15.25
CA ALA A 95 -11.21 1.27 15.53
C ALA A 95 -9.81 0.67 15.32
N ALA A 96 -8.95 1.34 14.55
CA ALA A 96 -7.66 0.84 14.11
C ALA A 96 -6.54 1.13 15.14
N THR A 97 -6.55 0.40 16.25
CA THR A 97 -5.64 0.61 17.39
C THR A 97 -4.16 0.37 17.10
N LYS A 98 -3.84 -0.45 16.08
CA LYS A 98 -2.46 -0.81 15.68
C LYS A 98 -2.01 -0.20 14.36
N LEU A 99 -2.91 0.48 13.65
CA LEU A 99 -2.66 0.92 12.29
C LEU A 99 -1.63 2.05 12.28
N LYS A 100 -0.59 1.89 11.46
CA LYS A 100 0.52 2.84 11.29
C LYS A 100 0.52 3.47 9.90
N ALA A 101 0.04 2.73 8.89
CA ALA A 101 0.06 3.20 7.50
C ALA A 101 -1.18 2.76 6.71
N VAL A 102 -1.65 3.64 5.83
CA VAL A 102 -2.65 3.33 4.79
C VAL A 102 -2.05 3.61 3.43
N GLY A 103 -1.98 2.58 2.59
CA GLY A 103 -1.53 2.66 1.21
C GLY A 103 -2.72 2.65 0.25
N ARG A 104 -2.86 3.67 -0.60
CA ARG A 104 -3.78 3.64 -1.74
C ARG A 104 -3.03 3.26 -3.02
N ALA A 105 -3.44 2.17 -3.65
CA ALA A 105 -3.01 1.83 -5.00
C ALA A 105 -3.78 2.67 -6.04
N GLY A 106 -3.25 3.86 -6.32
CA GLY A 106 -3.76 4.86 -7.26
C GLY A 106 -3.18 6.26 -6.98
N VAL A 107 -3.55 7.25 -7.82
CA VAL A 107 -3.03 8.63 -7.71
C VAL A 107 -3.76 9.45 -6.66
N GLY A 108 -5.08 9.41 -6.60
CA GLY A 108 -5.84 10.17 -5.60
C GLY A 108 -5.70 9.58 -4.19
N VAL A 109 -6.19 10.29 -3.18
CA VAL A 109 -6.42 9.79 -1.81
C VAL A 109 -7.79 10.20 -1.26
N ASP A 110 -8.72 10.52 -2.16
CA ASP A 110 -10.03 11.14 -1.89
C ASP A 110 -10.98 10.25 -1.06
N ASN A 111 -10.77 8.94 -1.10
CA ASN A 111 -11.49 7.95 -0.32
C ASN A 111 -10.89 7.72 1.09
N ILE A 112 -9.86 8.48 1.47
CA ILE A 112 -9.20 8.39 2.76
C ILE A 112 -9.37 9.71 3.51
N ASN A 113 -9.93 9.66 4.72
CA ASN A 113 -10.01 10.83 5.59
C ASN A 113 -8.62 11.17 6.15
N ARG A 114 -7.95 12.13 5.51
CA ARG A 114 -6.57 12.54 5.86
C ARG A 114 -6.47 13.22 7.21
N ASP A 115 -7.49 13.97 7.62
CA ASP A 115 -7.51 14.66 8.91
C ASP A 115 -7.63 13.65 10.06
N ALA A 116 -8.47 12.64 9.90
CA ALA A 116 -8.58 11.52 10.82
C ALA A 116 -7.26 10.73 10.86
N ALA A 117 -6.65 10.44 9.70
CA ALA A 117 -5.36 9.74 9.66
C ALA A 117 -4.27 10.50 10.42
N ASN A 118 -4.12 11.81 10.16
CA ASN A 118 -3.15 12.67 10.85
C ASN A 118 -3.40 12.71 12.36
N SER A 119 -4.67 12.81 12.79
CA SER A 119 -5.03 12.87 14.21
C SER A 119 -4.71 11.57 14.96
N HIS A 120 -4.69 10.44 14.26
CA HIS A 120 -4.35 9.12 14.81
C HIS A 120 -2.88 8.74 14.57
N GLY A 121 -2.05 9.63 14.00
CA GLY A 121 -0.64 9.35 13.70
C GLY A 121 -0.44 8.33 12.58
N VAL A 122 -1.43 8.14 11.71
CA VAL A 122 -1.41 7.18 10.62
C VAL A 122 -0.91 7.84 9.34
N ILE A 123 0.10 7.25 8.72
CA ILE A 123 0.69 7.77 7.48
C ILE A 123 -0.17 7.33 6.29
N VAL A 124 -0.61 8.27 5.46
CA VAL A 124 -1.31 7.98 4.20
C VAL A 124 -0.34 8.11 3.03
N MET A 125 -0.20 7.05 2.25
CA MET A 125 0.64 7.00 1.06
C MET A 125 -0.17 6.58 -0.16
N ASN A 126 0.18 7.14 -1.31
CA ASN A 126 -0.39 6.80 -2.61
C ASN A 126 0.71 6.42 -3.60
N THR A 127 0.32 5.97 -4.79
CA THR A 127 1.23 5.72 -5.90
C THR A 127 1.00 6.76 -7.00
N PRO A 128 1.54 7.98 -6.85
CA PRO A 128 1.26 9.11 -7.77
C PRO A 128 1.71 8.84 -9.22
N THR A 129 2.66 7.92 -9.43
CA THR A 129 3.18 7.53 -10.76
C THR A 129 2.57 6.24 -11.32
N GLY A 130 1.61 5.61 -10.63
CA GLY A 130 1.01 4.33 -11.05
C GLY A 130 0.14 4.39 -12.31
N ASN A 131 -0.30 5.58 -12.70
CA ASN A 131 -1.12 5.80 -13.90
C ASN A 131 -0.30 6.17 -15.16
N THR A 132 1.00 6.41 -15.03
CA THR A 132 1.79 7.00 -16.14
C THR A 132 2.10 6.02 -17.27
N ILE A 133 2.01 4.70 -17.05
CA ILE A 133 2.06 3.73 -18.16
C ILE A 133 0.69 3.57 -18.81
N SER A 134 -0.41 3.42 -18.05
CA SER A 134 -1.73 3.18 -18.65
C SER A 134 -2.29 4.36 -19.45
N THR A 135 -1.85 5.61 -19.19
CA THR A 135 -2.28 6.77 -19.98
C THR A 135 -1.40 7.01 -21.22
N ALA A 136 -0.17 6.51 -21.24
CA ALA A 136 0.70 6.63 -22.42
C ALA A 136 0.18 5.79 -23.61
N GLU A 137 -0.55 4.71 -23.34
CA GLU A 137 -1.01 3.74 -24.34
C GLU A 137 -2.34 4.19 -24.99
N HIS A 138 -3.10 5.08 -24.34
CA HIS A 138 -4.39 5.56 -24.84
C HIS A 138 -4.30 6.91 -25.57
N ALA A 139 -3.13 7.57 -25.56
CA ALA A 139 -2.90 8.82 -26.28
C ALA A 139 -2.37 8.61 -27.72
N PHE A 140 -2.11 7.36 -28.10
CA PHE A 140 -1.83 6.96 -29.48
C PHE A 140 -2.87 5.93 -29.94
N THR A 141 -4.03 6.42 -30.34
CA THR A 141 -4.93 5.76 -31.31
C THR A 141 -5.48 6.84 -32.23
#